data_AF-A0A928ISV7-F1
#
_entry.id   AF-A0A928ISV7-F1
#
_cell.length_a   1.000
_cell.length_b   1.000
_cell.length_c   1.000
_cell.angle_alpha   90.00
_cell.angle_beta   90.00
_cell.angle_gamma   90.00
#
_symmetry.space_group_name_H-M   'P 1'
#
loop_
_entity.id
_entity.type
_entity.pdbx_description
1 polymer ?
#
loop_
_entity_poly.entity_id
_entity_poly.type
_entity_poly.pdbx_seq_one_letter_code
_entity_poly.pdbx_strand_id
1 'polypeptide(L)'
;MIDVLITKDSIEVIGHAGAAEPGRDLVCAAVSTVTFMLVNLIDCIRDKLEECEIETKSGYTKVRYVAKEEYEDILRAQLEVIKIGFYMVASRYEQFVSVKDI
;
A
#
# COMPACT_ATOMS: atom_id res chain seq x y z
N MET A 1 -2.61 -13.81 7.95
CA MET A 1 -1.75 -12.62 8.06
C MET A 1 -1.91 -11.81 6.79
N ILE A 2 -1.96 -10.49 6.91
CA ILE A 2 -1.83 -9.52 5.83
C ILE A 2 -0.43 -8.94 5.96
N ASP A 3 0.35 -9.00 4.90
CA ASP A 3 1.73 -8.50 4.90
C ASP A 3 1.83 -7.27 4.00
N VAL A 4 2.37 -6.18 4.55
CA VAL A 4 2.71 -4.95 3.83
C VAL A 4 4.23 -4.83 3.84
N LEU A 5 4.84 -4.90 2.66
CA LEU A 5 6.27 -4.73 2.46
C LEU A 5 6.50 -3.40 1.77
N ILE A 6 7.35 -2.56 2.36
CA ILE A 6 7.66 -1.22 1.90
C ILE A 6 9.16 -1.18 1.64
N THR A 7 9.53 -0.72 0.45
CA THR A 7 10.91 -0.36 0.08
C THR A 7 10.94 1.09 -0.36
N LYS A 8 12.14 1.60 -0.68
CA LYS A 8 12.31 2.95 -1.26
C LYS A 8 11.44 3.19 -2.50
N ASP A 9 11.26 2.18 -3.33
CA ASP A 9 10.75 2.23 -4.70
C ASP A 9 9.51 1.35 -4.92
N SER A 10 8.99 0.69 -3.87
CA SER A 10 7.84 -0.19 -4.00
C SER A 10 7.03 -0.34 -2.72
N ILE A 11 5.75 -0.66 -2.88
CA ILE A 11 4.88 -1.12 -1.81
C ILE A 11 4.14 -2.37 -2.31
N GLU A 12 4.21 -3.44 -1.54
CA GLU A 12 3.61 -4.74 -1.82
C GLU A 12 2.67 -5.14 -0.67
N VAL A 13 1.44 -5.51 -0.99
CA VAL A 13 0.38 -5.84 -0.03
C VAL A 13 -0.21 -7.21 -0.34
N ILE A 14 -0.05 -8.15 0.57
CA ILE A 14 -0.39 -9.57 0.40
C ILE A 14 -1.46 -9.96 1.42
N GLY A 15 -2.47 -10.70 0.99
CA GLY A 15 -3.54 -11.25 1.85
C GLY A 15 -4.66 -10.28 2.20
N HIS A 16 -4.74 -9.10 1.58
CA HIS A 16 -5.70 -8.05 1.93
C HIS A 16 -7.13 -8.28 1.41
N ALA A 17 -7.37 -9.34 0.64
CA ALA A 17 -8.69 -9.72 0.14
C ALA A 17 -8.88 -11.25 0.12
N GLY A 18 -10.14 -11.70 0.13
CA GLY A 18 -10.53 -13.10 0.23
C GLY A 18 -11.61 -13.32 1.29
N ALA A 19 -12.18 -14.52 1.36
CA ALA A 19 -13.12 -14.88 2.42
C ALA A 19 -12.38 -15.01 3.76
N ALA A 20 -12.86 -14.33 4.79
CA ALA A 20 -12.31 -14.35 6.13
C ALA A 20 -13.43 -14.50 7.17
N GLU A 21 -13.07 -14.96 8.37
CA GLU A 21 -14.02 -14.99 9.48
C GLU A 21 -14.50 -13.57 9.85
N PRO A 22 -15.71 -13.45 10.43
CA PRO A 22 -16.24 -12.16 10.86
C PRO A 22 -15.27 -11.40 11.76
N GLY A 23 -15.08 -10.12 11.48
CA GLY A 23 -14.11 -9.24 12.16
C GLY A 23 -12.77 -9.17 11.43
N ARG A 24 -12.28 -10.27 10.83
CA ARG A 24 -11.09 -10.23 9.96
C ARG A 24 -11.42 -9.62 8.59
N ASP A 25 -12.64 -9.82 8.11
CA ASP A 25 -13.17 -9.15 6.91
C ASP A 25 -13.12 -7.62 7.00
N LEU A 26 -13.40 -7.04 8.17
CA LEU A 26 -13.27 -5.60 8.43
C LEU A 26 -11.82 -5.12 8.32
N VAL A 27 -10.87 -5.91 8.81
CA VAL A 27 -9.43 -5.60 8.69
C VAL A 27 -8.98 -5.70 7.23
N CYS A 28 -9.42 -6.73 6.50
CA CYS A 28 -9.20 -6.85 5.05
C CYS A 28 -9.75 -5.63 4.30
N ALA A 29 -10.97 -5.19 4.63
CA ALA A 29 -11.57 -4.01 4.01
C ALA A 29 -10.76 -2.73 4.29
N ALA A 30 -10.32 -2.52 5.53
CA ALA A 30 -9.49 -1.37 5.89
C ALA A 30 -8.15 -1.36 5.14
N VAL A 31 -7.44 -2.50 5.08
CA VAL A 31 -6.19 -2.59 4.31
C VAL A 31 -6.47 -2.39 2.82
N SER A 32 -7.52 -3.02 2.28
CA SER A 32 -7.91 -2.85 0.86
C SER A 32 -8.13 -1.39 0.52
N THR A 33 -8.81 -0.62 1.38
CA THR A 33 -9.00 0.82 1.16
C THR A 33 -7.67 1.55 1.04
N VAL A 34 -6.72 1.33 1.95
CA VAL A 34 -5.39 1.97 1.90
C VAL A 34 -4.61 1.51 0.66
N THR A 35 -4.67 0.23 0.30
CA THR A 35 -4.08 -0.33 -0.92
C THR A 35 -4.61 0.36 -2.17
N PHE A 36 -5.93 0.55 -2.29
CA PHE A 36 -6.50 1.22 -3.45
C PHE A 36 -6.29 2.74 -3.41
N MET A 37 -6.11 3.35 -2.24
CA MET A 37 -5.63 4.74 -2.17
C MET A 37 -4.23 4.88 -2.76
N LEU A 38 -3.32 3.93 -2.47
CA LEU A 38 -2.00 3.88 -3.09
C LEU A 38 -2.07 3.74 -4.61
N VAL A 39 -2.85 2.77 -5.11
CA VAL A 39 -3.02 2.56 -6.56
C VAL A 39 -3.52 3.83 -7.23
N ASN A 40 -4.57 4.46 -6.68
CA ASN A 40 -5.13 5.69 -7.23
C ASN A 40 -4.16 6.87 -7.13
N LEU A 41 -3.42 7.02 -6.02
CA LEU A 41 -2.39 8.05 -5.87
C LEU A 41 -1.39 7.96 -7.04
N ILE A 42 -0.86 6.76 -7.30
CA ILE A 42 0.17 6.52 -8.31
C ILE A 42 -0.37 6.77 -9.72
N ASP A 43 -1.59 6.33 -10.01
CA ASP A 43 -2.23 6.64 -11.30
C ASP A 43 -2.51 8.14 -11.48
N CYS A 44 -2.92 8.85 -10.42
CA CYS A 44 -3.17 10.30 -10.48
C CYS A 44 -1.91 11.16 -10.67
N ILE A 45 -0.73 10.63 -10.34
CA ILE A 45 0.55 11.35 -10.46
C ILE A 45 1.46 10.72 -11.52
N ARG A 46 0.92 9.89 -12.43
CA ARG A 46 1.70 9.16 -13.44
C ARG A 46 2.57 10.07 -14.31
N ASP A 47 2.15 11.31 -14.54
CA ASP A 47 2.91 12.34 -15.26
C ASP A 47 4.17 12.83 -14.52
N LYS A 48 4.27 12.56 -13.22
CA LYS A 48 5.38 12.93 -12.32
C LYS A 48 6.35 11.79 -12.05
N LEU A 49 6.10 10.61 -12.63
CA LEU A 49 6.93 9.42 -12.49
C LEU A 49 7.77 9.21 -13.75
N GLU A 50 8.99 8.68 -13.58
CA GLU A 50 9.81 8.16 -14.67
C GLU A 50 9.32 6.76 -15.06
N GLU A 51 9.10 5.90 -14.05
CA GLU A 51 8.64 4.54 -14.22
C GLU A 51 7.55 4.21 -13.20
N CYS A 52 6.61 3.36 -13.61
CA CYS A 52 5.49 2.94 -12.79
C CYS A 52 4.98 1.57 -13.25
N GLU A 53 4.86 0.63 -12.31
CA GLU A 53 4.21 -0.66 -12.51
C GLU A 53 3.18 -0.90 -11.41
N ILE A 54 1.96 -1.28 -11.80
CA ILE A 54 0.88 -1.66 -10.88
C ILE A 54 0.43 -3.06 -11.23
N GLU A 55 0.63 -4.00 -10.31
CA GLU A 55 0.12 -5.36 -10.40
C GLU A 55 -0.97 -5.55 -9.34
N THR A 56 -2.18 -5.92 -9.75
CA THR A 56 -3.29 -6.22 -8.83
C THR A 56 -3.94 -7.55 -9.20
N LYS A 57 -4.10 -8.41 -8.19
CA LYS A 57 -4.77 -9.70 -8.23
C LYS A 57 -5.63 -9.84 -6.96
N SER A 58 -6.49 -10.85 -6.90
CA SER A 58 -7.28 -11.10 -5.69
C SER A 58 -6.36 -11.31 -4.48
N GLY A 59 -6.41 -10.39 -3.52
CA GLY A 59 -5.62 -10.42 -2.29
C GLY A 59 -4.14 -10.09 -2.46
N TYR A 60 -3.71 -9.59 -3.61
CA TYR A 60 -2.33 -9.20 -3.86
C TYR A 60 -2.28 -7.91 -4.67
N THR A 61 -1.51 -6.93 -4.20
CA THR A 61 -1.23 -5.70 -4.94
C THR A 61 0.22 -5.35 -4.77
N LYS A 62 0.88 -4.99 -5.86
CA LYS A 62 2.23 -4.45 -5.85
C LYS A 62 2.30 -3.21 -6.71
N VAL A 63 2.90 -2.17 -6.17
CA VAL A 63 3.17 -0.92 -6.86
C VAL A 63 4.68 -0.71 -6.83
N ARG A 64 5.28 -0.51 -8.00
CA ARG A 64 6.64 0.00 -8.15
C ARG A 64 6.60 1.38 -8.80
N TYR A 65 7.47 2.26 -8.36
CA TYR A 65 7.51 3.63 -8.86
C TYR A 65 8.94 4.18 -8.81
N VAL A 66 9.25 5.02 -9.77
CA VAL A 66 10.43 5.88 -9.79
C VAL A 66 9.94 7.29 -10.04
N ALA A 67 10.17 8.20 -9.08
CA ALA A 67 9.81 9.61 -9.24
C ALA A 67 10.80 10.29 -10.19
N LYS A 68 10.34 11.30 -10.93
CA LYS A 68 11.26 12.29 -11.51
C LYS A 68 11.89 13.09 -10.38
N GLU A 69 13.14 13.49 -10.56
CA GLU A 69 13.93 14.20 -9.54
C GLU A 69 13.18 15.40 -8.93
N GLU A 70 12.51 16.22 -9.74
CA GLU A 70 11.80 17.41 -9.27
C GLU A 70 10.53 17.11 -8.44
N TYR A 71 10.07 15.86 -8.41
CA TYR A 71 8.87 15.42 -7.68
C TYR A 71 9.17 14.43 -6.54
N GLU A 72 10.43 14.08 -6.27
CA GLU A 72 10.78 13.11 -5.22
C GLU A 72 10.21 13.49 -3.85
N ASP A 73 10.35 14.74 -3.43
CA ASP A 73 9.91 15.21 -2.12
C ASP A 73 8.39 15.15 -1.94
N ILE A 74 7.64 15.57 -2.95
CA ILE A 74 6.17 15.54 -2.90
C ILE A 74 5.65 14.10 -2.95
N LEU A 75 6.24 13.23 -3.78
CA LEU A 75 5.88 11.83 -3.82
C LEU A 75 6.16 11.15 -2.47
N ARG A 76 7.33 11.40 -1.87
CA ARG A 76 7.68 10.89 -0.55
C ARG A 76 6.65 11.30 0.49
N ALA A 77 6.27 12.58 0.55
CA ALA A 77 5.27 13.05 1.49
C ALA A 77 3.89 12.38 1.30
N GLN A 78 3.46 12.17 0.05
CA GLN A 78 2.20 11.49 -0.24
C GLN A 78 2.23 10.00 0.13
N LEU A 79 3.35 9.32 -0.14
CA LEU A 79 3.55 7.93 0.24
C LEU A 79 3.61 7.76 1.75
N GLU A 80 4.22 8.68 2.50
CA GLU A 80 4.21 8.65 3.96
C GLU A 80 2.78 8.62 4.52
N VAL A 81 1.83 9.35 3.92
CA VAL A 81 0.42 9.29 4.32
C VAL A 81 -0.18 7.89 4.09
N ILE A 82 0.17 7.24 2.98
CA ILE A 82 -0.23 5.84 2.71
C ILE A 82 0.36 4.90 3.76
N LYS A 83 1.66 5.02 4.06
CA LYS A 83 2.34 4.20 5.07
C LYS A 83 1.69 4.35 6.44
N ILE A 84 1.40 5.59 6.85
CA ILE A 84 0.66 5.90 8.07
C ILE A 84 -0.67 5.15 8.10
N GLY A 85 -1.40 5.11 6.99
CA GLY A 85 -2.63 4.33 6.86
C GLY A 85 -2.44 2.84 7.20
N PHE A 86 -1.41 2.19 6.67
CA PHE A 86 -1.10 0.80 7.00
C PHE A 86 -0.67 0.62 8.47
N TYR A 87 0.20 1.50 9.00
CA TYR A 87 0.60 1.46 10.41
C TYR A 87 -0.57 1.68 11.38
N MET A 88 -1.55 2.51 11.01
CA MET A 88 -2.75 2.75 11.81
C MET A 88 -3.63 1.51 11.94
N VAL A 89 -3.68 0.66 10.91
CA VAL A 89 -4.39 -0.63 10.96
C VAL A 89 -3.55 -1.64 11.76
N ALA A 90 -2.26 -1.77 11.45
CA ALA A 90 -1.38 -2.74 12.10
C ALA A 90 -1.24 -2.52 13.61
N SER A 91 -1.15 -1.26 14.06
CA SER A 91 -1.06 -0.93 15.50
C SER A 91 -2.28 -1.36 16.33
N ARG A 92 -3.43 -1.59 15.70
CA ARG A 92 -4.67 -2.04 16.37
C ARG A 92 -4.97 -3.52 16.14
N TYR A 93 -4.43 -4.08 15.06
CA TYR A 93 -4.75 -5.41 14.56
C TYR A 93 -3.47 -6.19 14.21
N GLU A 94 -2.45 -6.11 15.07
CA GLU A 94 -1.13 -6.72 14.87
C GLU A 94 -1.18 -8.24 14.68
N GLN A 95 -2.21 -8.90 15.23
CA GLN A 95 -2.46 -10.32 15.03
C GLN A 95 -2.88 -10.66 13.58
N PHE A 96 -3.30 -9.66 12.81
CA PHE A 96 -3.80 -9.80 11.44
C PHE A 96 -2.95 -9.09 10.40
N VAL A 97 -2.22 -8.03 10.76
CA VAL A 97 -1.47 -7.18 9.82
C VAL A 97 -0.04 -6.96 10.31
N SER A 98 0.92 -7.18 9.41
CA SER A 98 2.34 -6.89 9.61
C SER A 98 2.80 -5.87 8.57
N VAL A 99 3.49 -4.83 9.01
CA VAL A 99 4.14 -3.85 8.11
C VAL A 99 5.65 -3.92 8.31
N LYS A 100 6.40 -4.04 7.21
CA LYS A 100 7.87 -4.04 7.20
C LYS A 100 8.35 -2.97 6.23
N ASP A 101 9.13 -2.03 6.75
CA ASP A 101 9.82 -0.99 5.99
C ASP A 101 11.30 -1.38 5.95
N ILE A 102 11.80 -1.71 4.76
CA ILE A 102 13.08 -2.43 4.53
C ILE A 102 13.94 -1.66 3.54
#